data_AF-A0A6B2V0A9-F1
#
_entry.id   AF-A0A6B2V0A9-F1
#
_cell.length_a   1.000
_cell.length_b   1.000
_cell.length_c   1.000
_cell.angle_alpha   90.00
_cell.angle_beta   90.00
_cell.angle_gamma   90.00
#
_symmetry.space_group_name_H-M   'P 1'
#
loop_
_entity.id
_entity.type
_entity.pdbx_description
1 polymer ?
#
loop_
_entity_poly.entity_id
_entity_poly.type
_entity_poly.pdbx_seq_one_letter_code
_entity_poly.pdbx_strand_id
1 'polypeptide(L)'
;MTTTPDRLDLPARRRRNARLIAALTQLIGACAEAAGTVYRPIAAAPPDQEGVEVNLLPCLQVSLSAAPLLDMARAEDDARWPAAVARERAAADRTFAARCALAAAGEVFEPDGPLGPHEQAAAMELASAGEDVAARWRHDPGDAAALVQELVASGEFTEDEVLDDAVDSAVLTGLLTLQEVRTASDPSAAAELCLHAVPHIALAVTLASADLD
;
A
#
# COMPACT_ATOMS: atom_id res chain seq x y z
N MET A 1 23.00 -29.88 19.78
CA MET A 1 23.31 -29.08 18.58
C MET A 1 21.99 -28.54 18.06
N THR A 2 21.67 -27.31 18.39
CA THR A 2 20.48 -26.59 17.92
C THR A 2 20.75 -26.09 16.51
N THR A 3 20.08 -26.68 15.54
CA THR A 3 20.00 -26.18 14.17
C THR A 3 19.32 -24.81 14.21
N THR A 4 20.07 -23.77 13.87
CA THR A 4 19.53 -22.46 13.51
C THR A 4 18.52 -22.70 12.38
N PRO A 5 17.25 -22.25 12.48
CA PRO A 5 16.29 -22.41 11.40
C PRO A 5 16.85 -21.68 10.19
N ASP A 6 17.06 -22.44 9.12
CA ASP A 6 17.64 -21.96 7.89
C ASP A 6 16.70 -20.93 7.24
N ARG A 7 17.24 -20.09 6.35
CA ARG A 7 16.45 -19.11 5.57
C ARG A 7 15.27 -19.75 4.80
N LEU A 8 15.23 -21.09 4.71
CA LEU A 8 14.26 -21.95 4.04
C LEU A 8 12.90 -22.16 4.76
N ASP A 9 12.73 -21.73 6.02
CA ASP A 9 11.50 -22.00 6.78
C ASP A 9 10.42 -20.90 6.68
N LEU A 10 10.75 -19.72 6.14
CA LEU A 10 9.76 -18.65 6.00
C LEU A 10 9.02 -18.76 4.65
N PRO A 11 7.69 -18.60 4.65
CA PRO A 11 6.91 -18.58 3.41
C PRO A 11 7.35 -17.39 2.53
N ALA A 12 7.33 -17.60 1.22
CA ALA A 12 7.49 -16.52 0.23
C ALA A 12 6.55 -15.34 0.54
N ARG A 13 6.97 -14.11 0.21
CA ARG A 13 6.27 -12.87 0.54
C ARG A 13 4.85 -12.86 0.00
N ARG A 14 4.66 -13.32 -1.23
CA ARG A 14 3.33 -13.50 -1.83
C ARG A 14 2.41 -14.37 -0.97
N ARG A 15 2.94 -15.43 -0.34
CA ARG A 15 2.17 -16.33 0.53
C ARG A 15 1.90 -15.71 1.90
N ARG A 16 2.77 -14.81 2.37
CA ARG A 16 2.54 -14.01 3.58
C ARG A 16 1.38 -13.05 3.37
N ASN A 17 1.34 -12.35 2.23
CA ASN A 17 0.36 -11.32 1.91
C ASN A 17 -0.91 -11.81 1.19
N ALA A 18 -1.21 -13.10 1.25
CA ALA A 18 -2.24 -13.70 0.40
C ALA A 18 -3.65 -13.11 0.62
N ARG A 19 -4.01 -12.75 1.85
CA ARG A 19 -5.30 -12.11 2.12
C ARG A 19 -5.28 -10.65 1.78
N LEU A 20 -4.19 -9.93 2.04
CA LEU A 20 -4.04 -8.56 1.60
C LEU A 20 -4.22 -8.46 0.08
N ILE A 21 -3.54 -9.32 -0.69
CA ILE A 21 -3.68 -9.42 -2.14
C ILE A 21 -5.14 -9.71 -2.54
N ALA A 22 -5.81 -10.63 -1.85
CA ALA A 22 -7.21 -10.96 -2.12
C ALA A 22 -8.14 -9.77 -1.82
N ALA A 23 -7.93 -9.07 -0.71
CA ALA A 23 -8.72 -7.90 -0.30
C ALA A 23 -8.53 -6.72 -1.26
N LEU A 24 -7.29 -6.43 -1.68
CA LEU A 24 -7.00 -5.43 -2.71
C LEU A 24 -7.67 -5.77 -4.04
N THR A 25 -7.63 -7.03 -4.45
CA THR A 25 -8.30 -7.50 -5.68
C THR A 25 -9.82 -7.36 -5.59
N GLN A 26 -10.41 -7.69 -4.44
CA GLN A 26 -11.84 -7.45 -4.18
C GLN A 26 -12.18 -5.96 -4.24
N LEU A 27 -11.33 -5.10 -3.69
CA LEU A 27 -11.54 -3.65 -3.71
C LEU A 27 -11.52 -3.09 -5.13
N ILE A 28 -10.64 -3.59 -6.01
CA ILE A 28 -10.65 -3.25 -7.45
C ILE A 28 -11.99 -3.59 -8.08
N GLY A 29 -12.49 -4.81 -7.84
CA GLY A 29 -13.80 -5.25 -8.34
C GLY A 29 -14.94 -4.37 -7.82
N ALA A 30 -14.93 -4.07 -6.52
CA ALA A 30 -15.93 -3.22 -5.89
C ALA A 30 -15.94 -1.79 -6.45
N CYS A 31 -14.76 -1.21 -6.74
CA CYS A 31 -14.65 0.09 -7.40
C CYS A 31 -15.28 0.08 -8.80
N ALA A 32 -14.99 -0.95 -9.60
CA ALA A 32 -15.54 -1.10 -10.95
C ALA A 32 -17.06 -1.31 -10.94
N GLU A 33 -17.56 -2.15 -10.02
CA GLU A 33 -18.99 -2.40 -9.85
C GLU A 33 -19.74 -1.14 -9.41
N ALA A 34 -19.19 -0.39 -8.44
CA ALA A 34 -19.74 0.87 -7.96
C ALA A 34 -19.79 1.94 -9.06
N ALA A 35 -18.71 2.11 -9.83
CA ALA A 35 -18.73 3.02 -10.98
C ALA A 35 -19.77 2.58 -12.02
N GLY A 36 -19.92 1.26 -12.22
CA GLY A 36 -20.93 0.67 -13.08
C GLY A 36 -22.37 0.96 -12.67
N THR A 37 -22.67 1.18 -11.38
CA THR A 37 -24.03 1.58 -10.94
C THR A 37 -24.39 3.00 -11.33
N VAL A 38 -23.39 3.85 -11.57
CA VAL A 38 -23.57 5.22 -12.07
C VAL A 38 -23.61 5.24 -13.59
N TYR A 39 -22.63 4.63 -14.26
CA TYR A 39 -22.51 4.73 -15.71
C TYR A 39 -23.52 3.90 -16.49
N ARG A 40 -24.01 2.77 -15.95
CA ARG A 40 -24.95 1.90 -16.67
C ARG A 40 -26.30 2.58 -16.93
N PRO A 41 -26.97 3.23 -15.95
CA PRO A 41 -28.17 4.01 -16.23
C PRO A 41 -27.92 5.16 -17.22
N ILE A 42 -26.79 5.87 -17.08
CA ILE A 42 -26.41 6.97 -17.99
C ILE A 42 -26.29 6.46 -19.43
N ALA A 43 -25.61 5.33 -19.62
CA ALA A 43 -25.43 4.71 -20.94
C ALA A 43 -26.74 4.16 -21.53
N ALA A 44 -27.72 3.81 -20.69
CA ALA A 44 -29.02 3.30 -21.12
C ALA A 44 -30.04 4.41 -21.43
N ALA A 45 -29.79 5.64 -20.99
CA ALA A 45 -30.69 6.77 -21.18
C ALA A 45 -30.71 7.24 -22.65
N PRO A 46 -31.87 7.69 -23.18
CA PRO A 46 -31.94 8.37 -24.47
C PRO A 46 -31.07 9.64 -24.50
N PRO A 47 -30.50 9.99 -25.67
CA PRO A 47 -29.57 11.12 -25.78
C PRO A 47 -30.20 12.49 -25.49
N ASP A 48 -31.52 12.60 -25.54
CA ASP A 48 -32.31 13.81 -25.29
C ASP A 48 -32.79 13.93 -23.83
N GLN A 49 -32.53 12.93 -22.98
CA GLN A 49 -32.91 12.96 -21.58
C GLN A 49 -31.91 13.80 -20.75
N GLU A 50 -32.34 14.96 -20.26
CA GLU A 50 -31.47 15.90 -19.52
C GLU A 50 -31.04 15.41 -18.12
N GLY A 51 -31.79 14.49 -17.50
CA GLY A 51 -31.49 14.00 -16.14
C GLY A 51 -31.66 12.49 -16.01
N VAL A 52 -30.61 11.81 -15.55
CA VAL A 52 -30.62 10.36 -15.31
C VAL A 52 -30.48 10.11 -13.81
N GLU A 53 -31.46 9.44 -13.23
CA GLU A 53 -31.38 9.01 -11.84
C GLU A 53 -30.34 7.90 -11.70
N VAL A 54 -29.39 8.08 -10.78
CA VAL A 54 -28.30 7.14 -10.52
C VAL A 54 -28.13 6.91 -9.02
N ASN A 55 -27.63 5.72 -8.67
CA ASN A 55 -27.37 5.36 -7.29
C ASN A 55 -25.88 5.54 -6.96
N LEU A 56 -25.58 6.50 -6.08
CA LEU A 56 -24.23 6.80 -5.60
C LEU A 56 -23.82 5.98 -4.36
N LEU A 57 -24.78 5.34 -3.69
CA LEU A 57 -24.53 4.59 -2.45
C LEU A 57 -23.38 3.57 -2.56
N PRO A 58 -23.24 2.79 -3.65
CA PRO A 58 -22.12 1.86 -3.80
C PRO A 58 -20.74 2.53 -3.76
N CYS A 59 -20.57 3.69 -4.40
CA CYS A 59 -19.31 4.43 -4.37
C CYS A 59 -18.97 4.88 -2.94
N LEU A 60 -19.97 5.39 -2.21
CA LEU A 60 -19.80 5.79 -0.80
C LEU A 60 -19.45 4.59 0.09
N GLN A 61 -20.12 3.44 -0.11
CA GLN A 61 -19.85 2.22 0.64
C GLN A 61 -18.43 1.72 0.43
N VAL A 62 -17.94 1.70 -0.83
CA VAL A 62 -16.54 1.39 -1.15
C VAL A 62 -15.59 2.33 -0.40
N SER A 63 -15.82 3.65 -0.47
CA SER A 63 -14.97 4.62 0.23
C SER A 63 -14.90 4.43 1.74
N LEU A 64 -15.99 3.95 2.37
CA LEU A 64 -16.11 3.80 3.82
C LEU A 64 -15.55 2.46 4.32
N SER A 65 -15.60 1.42 3.48
CA SER A 65 -15.22 0.05 3.85
C SER A 65 -13.81 -0.34 3.42
N ALA A 66 -13.19 0.40 2.52
CA ALA A 66 -11.87 0.07 1.96
C ALA A 66 -10.78 -0.09 3.02
N ALA A 67 -10.55 0.94 3.87
CA ALA A 67 -9.48 0.86 4.86
C ALA A 67 -9.70 -0.26 5.91
N PRO A 68 -10.88 -0.39 6.55
CA PRO A 68 -11.12 -1.49 7.49
C PRO A 68 -10.97 -2.89 6.87
N LEU A 69 -11.33 -3.05 5.59
CA LEU A 69 -11.14 -4.31 4.86
C LEU A 69 -9.66 -4.67 4.75
N LEU A 70 -8.81 -3.69 4.40
CA LEU A 70 -7.38 -3.91 4.25
C LEU A 70 -6.69 -4.14 5.61
N ASP A 71 -7.08 -3.40 6.64
CA ASP A 71 -6.57 -3.59 8.01
C ASP A 71 -6.87 -5.01 8.53
N MET A 72 -8.09 -5.49 8.33
CA MET A 72 -8.49 -6.84 8.69
C MET A 72 -7.66 -7.89 7.94
N ALA A 73 -7.49 -7.72 6.63
CA ALA A 73 -6.72 -8.65 5.81
C ALA A 73 -5.26 -8.76 6.25
N ARG A 74 -4.63 -7.63 6.57
CA ARG A 74 -3.26 -7.58 7.13
C ARG A 74 -3.18 -8.29 8.47
N ALA A 75 -4.09 -7.99 9.40
CA ALA A 75 -4.11 -8.62 10.71
C ALA A 75 -4.28 -10.16 10.63
N GLU A 76 -5.10 -10.65 9.70
CA GLU A 76 -5.27 -12.09 9.49
C GLU A 76 -4.06 -12.78 8.83
N ASP A 77 -3.29 -12.06 8.02
CA ASP A 77 -2.04 -12.54 7.45
C ASP A 77 -0.92 -12.56 8.50
N ASP A 78 -0.79 -11.50 9.31
CA ASP A 78 0.13 -11.43 10.44
C ASP A 78 -0.11 -12.57 11.45
N ALA A 79 -1.38 -12.78 11.83
CA ALA A 79 -1.78 -13.82 12.78
C ALA A 79 -1.49 -15.23 12.26
N ARG A 80 -1.42 -15.41 10.93
CA ARG A 80 -1.11 -16.69 10.30
C ARG A 80 0.38 -17.01 10.34
N TRP A 81 1.25 -15.99 10.34
CA TRP A 81 2.69 -16.14 10.23
C TRP A 81 3.47 -15.49 11.38
N PRO A 82 3.18 -15.81 12.65
CA PRO A 82 3.73 -15.08 13.80
C PRO A 82 5.27 -15.15 13.91
N ALA A 83 5.88 -16.25 13.46
CA ALA A 83 7.34 -16.38 13.45
C ALA A 83 8.02 -15.49 12.38
N ALA A 84 7.37 -15.30 11.22
CA ALA A 84 7.86 -14.39 10.18
C ALA A 84 7.78 -12.95 10.67
N VAL A 85 6.61 -12.55 11.18
CA VAL A 85 6.36 -11.23 11.76
C VAL A 85 7.36 -10.90 12.88
N ALA A 86 7.64 -11.84 13.78
CA ALA A 86 8.61 -11.62 14.85
C ALA A 86 10.04 -11.39 14.31
N ARG A 87 10.43 -12.11 13.25
CA ARG A 87 11.75 -11.95 12.62
C ARG A 87 11.85 -10.61 11.89
N GLU A 88 10.82 -10.23 11.16
CA GLU A 88 10.71 -8.96 10.43
C GLU A 88 10.77 -7.79 11.39
N ARG A 89 10.00 -7.81 12.49
CA ARG A 89 10.08 -6.79 13.55
C ARG A 89 11.48 -6.67 14.15
N ALA A 90 12.09 -7.81 14.48
CA ALA A 90 13.46 -7.78 14.99
C ALA A 90 14.47 -7.23 13.96
N ALA A 91 14.21 -7.40 12.65
CA ALA A 91 15.02 -6.80 11.60
C ALA A 91 14.78 -5.30 11.48
N ALA A 92 13.51 -4.88 11.47
CA ALA A 92 13.09 -3.49 11.45
C ALA A 92 13.65 -2.69 12.64
N ASP A 93 13.68 -3.28 13.84
CA ASP A 93 14.29 -2.65 15.02
C ASP A 93 15.80 -2.36 14.80
N ARG A 94 16.51 -3.26 14.10
CA ARG A 94 17.94 -3.09 13.81
C ARG A 94 18.18 -2.04 12.73
N THR A 95 17.43 -2.10 11.63
CA THR A 95 17.56 -1.16 10.50
C THR A 95 17.11 0.24 10.90
N PHE A 96 16.03 0.36 11.68
CA PHE A 96 15.61 1.63 12.28
C PHE A 96 16.70 2.24 13.16
N ALA A 97 17.31 1.46 14.04
CA ALA A 97 18.43 1.94 14.86
C ALA A 97 19.63 2.40 14.02
N ALA A 98 19.91 1.72 12.90
CA ALA A 98 20.96 2.11 11.96
C ALA A 98 20.64 3.46 11.28
N ARG A 99 19.42 3.63 10.74
CA ARG A 99 18.95 4.90 10.15
C ARG A 99 19.00 6.05 11.17
N CYS A 100 18.55 5.81 12.41
CA CYS A 100 18.67 6.79 13.50
C CYS A 100 20.11 7.19 13.78
N ALA A 101 21.06 6.25 13.78
CA ALA A 101 22.48 6.54 13.99
C ALA A 101 23.08 7.39 12.87
N LEU A 102 22.67 7.16 11.62
CA LEU A 102 23.09 7.96 10.47
C LEU A 102 22.48 9.37 10.51
N ALA A 103 21.19 9.48 10.82
CA ALA A 103 20.53 10.76 11.01
C ALA A 103 21.18 11.57 12.15
N ALA A 104 21.65 10.90 13.21
CA ALA A 104 22.39 11.54 14.30
C ALA A 104 23.78 12.03 13.87
N ALA A 105 24.45 11.30 12.98
CA ALA A 105 25.76 11.69 12.46
C ALA A 105 25.71 12.91 11.52
N GLY A 106 24.52 13.29 11.03
CA GLY A 106 24.34 14.32 10.00
C GLY A 106 23.72 15.67 10.42
N GLU A 107 23.42 15.93 11.70
CA GLU A 107 22.69 17.10 12.31
C GLU A 107 22.31 18.30 11.37
N VAL A 108 21.09 18.86 11.30
CA VAL A 108 20.10 19.22 12.35
C VAL A 108 18.66 19.24 11.80
N PHE A 109 17.68 18.76 12.59
CA PHE A 109 16.31 19.29 12.61
C PHE A 109 15.79 19.32 14.07
N GLU A 110 15.06 20.37 14.46
CA GLU A 110 14.27 20.40 15.69
C GLU A 110 12.86 19.87 15.38
N PRO A 111 12.36 18.82 16.03
CA PRO A 111 11.05 18.25 15.72
C PRO A 111 9.95 18.88 16.58
N ASP A 112 8.74 18.93 16.02
CA ASP A 112 7.49 19.19 16.75
C ASP A 112 6.61 17.94 16.59
N GLY A 113 6.76 16.95 17.49
CA GLY A 113 6.12 15.63 17.37
C GLY A 113 6.48 14.63 18.50
N PRO A 114 5.85 13.44 18.54
CA PRO A 114 6.06 12.43 19.59
C PRO A 114 7.37 11.64 19.44
N LEU A 115 8.00 11.67 18.27
CA LEU A 115 9.30 11.04 17.99
C LEU A 115 10.43 12.05 18.16
N GLY A 116 11.63 11.56 18.49
CA GLY A 116 12.85 12.35 18.43
C GLY A 116 13.20 12.73 16.97
N PRO A 117 14.06 13.74 16.74
CA PRO A 117 14.31 14.24 15.38
C PRO A 117 14.95 13.19 14.47
N HIS A 118 15.84 12.36 15.02
CA HIS A 118 16.49 11.28 14.28
C HIS A 118 15.54 10.11 14.00
N GLU A 119 14.60 9.84 14.91
CA GLU A 119 13.57 8.82 14.73
C GLU A 119 12.59 9.24 13.63
N GLN A 120 12.19 10.52 13.60
CA GLN A 120 11.37 11.06 12.54
C GLN A 120 12.10 11.04 11.19
N ALA A 121 13.38 11.44 11.15
CA ALA A 121 14.19 11.36 9.95
C ALA A 121 14.31 9.92 9.42
N ALA A 122 14.60 8.95 10.29
CA ALA A 122 14.68 7.54 9.93
C ALA A 122 13.35 6.97 9.39
N ALA A 123 12.21 7.41 9.95
CA ALA A 123 10.90 7.01 9.46
C ALA A 123 10.58 7.65 8.10
N MET A 124 10.89 8.93 7.92
CA MET A 124 10.72 9.64 6.64
C MET A 124 11.59 9.05 5.53
N GLU A 125 12.80 8.60 5.87
CA GLU A 125 13.70 7.96 4.93
C GLU A 125 13.14 6.64 4.40
N LEU A 126 12.57 5.81 5.27
CA LEU A 126 11.86 4.59 4.86
C LEU A 126 10.63 4.91 3.99
N ALA A 127 9.82 5.89 4.42
CA ALA A 127 8.66 6.32 3.65
C ALA A 127 9.05 6.81 2.24
N SER A 128 10.12 7.61 2.16
CA SER A 128 10.65 8.10 0.89
C SER A 128 11.15 6.95 0.02
N ALA A 129 11.83 5.96 0.60
CA ALA A 129 12.30 4.78 -0.13
C ALA A 129 11.12 3.95 -0.69
N GLY A 130 10.07 3.74 0.11
CA GLY A 130 8.85 3.05 -0.31
C GLY A 130 8.13 3.78 -1.44
N GLU A 131 7.96 5.10 -1.33
CA GLU A 131 7.40 5.95 -2.38
C GLU A 131 8.19 5.86 -3.69
N ASP A 132 9.52 5.96 -3.59
CA ASP A 132 10.44 5.89 -4.73
C ASP A 132 10.39 4.54 -5.46
N VAL A 133 10.28 3.44 -4.70
CA VAL A 133 10.10 2.09 -5.24
C VAL A 133 8.73 1.96 -5.89
N ALA A 134 7.66 2.38 -5.23
CA ALA A 134 6.30 2.30 -5.79
C ALA A 134 6.18 3.12 -7.09
N ALA A 135 6.79 4.30 -7.15
CA ALA A 135 6.81 5.14 -8.33
C ALA A 135 7.54 4.48 -9.50
N ARG A 136 8.75 3.93 -9.28
CA ARG A 136 9.51 3.22 -10.30
C ARG A 136 8.81 1.94 -10.75
N TRP A 137 8.23 1.19 -9.81
CA TRP A 137 7.57 -0.09 -10.09
C TRP A 137 6.42 0.03 -11.08
N ARG A 138 5.69 1.16 -11.04
CA ARG A 138 4.62 1.47 -11.99
C ARG A 138 5.11 1.56 -13.44
N HIS A 139 6.36 1.95 -13.65
CA HIS A 139 6.93 2.22 -14.97
C HIS A 139 7.89 1.11 -15.43
N ASP A 140 8.79 0.68 -14.55
CA ASP A 140 9.78 -0.35 -14.78
C ASP A 140 10.02 -1.15 -13.48
N PRO A 141 9.40 -2.33 -13.34
CA PRO A 141 9.64 -3.22 -12.18
C PRO A 141 11.08 -3.69 -12.05
N GLY A 142 11.85 -3.75 -13.15
CA GLY A 142 13.26 -4.14 -13.13
C GLY A 142 14.14 -3.05 -12.50
N ASP A 143 13.90 -1.79 -12.87
CA ASP A 143 14.55 -0.64 -12.25
C ASP A 143 14.18 -0.50 -10.76
N ALA A 144 12.91 -0.73 -10.43
CA ALA A 144 12.45 -0.71 -9.04
C ALA A 144 13.10 -1.83 -8.20
N ALA A 145 13.22 -3.04 -8.75
CA ALA A 145 13.94 -4.13 -8.09
C ALA A 145 15.43 -3.81 -7.90
N ALA A 146 16.08 -3.19 -8.88
CA ALA A 146 17.46 -2.74 -8.76
C ALA A 146 17.64 -1.70 -7.65
N LEU A 147 16.70 -0.76 -7.53
CA LEU A 147 16.69 0.21 -6.43
C LEU A 147 16.55 -0.47 -5.06
N VAL A 148 15.66 -1.45 -4.92
CA VAL A 148 15.53 -2.19 -3.65
C VAL A 148 16.85 -2.86 -3.28
N GLN A 149 17.55 -3.47 -4.25
CA GLN A 149 18.85 -4.10 -3.99
C GLN A 149 19.92 -3.06 -3.60
N GLU A 150 19.91 -1.87 -4.21
CA GLU A 150 20.81 -0.76 -3.83
C GLU A 150 20.55 -0.29 -2.40
N LEU A 151 19.28 -0.08 -2.02
CA LEU A 151 18.88 0.34 -0.68
C LEU A 151 19.27 -0.71 0.37
N VAL A 152 19.05 -2.00 0.08
CA VAL A 152 19.39 -3.08 1.01
C VAL A 152 20.91 -3.25 1.17
N ALA A 153 21.71 -2.91 0.15
CA ALA A 153 23.16 -3.01 0.20
C ALA A 153 23.81 -2.06 1.24
N SER A 154 23.14 -0.97 1.63
CA SER A 154 23.63 -0.10 2.72
C SER A 154 23.50 -0.75 4.11
N GLY A 155 22.61 -1.75 4.25
CA GLY A 155 22.27 -2.38 5.53
C GLY A 155 21.31 -1.57 6.39
N GLU A 156 20.84 -0.42 5.91
CA GLU A 156 19.88 0.47 6.58
C GLU A 156 18.42 0.07 6.31
N PHE A 157 18.23 -0.87 5.39
CA PHE A 157 16.94 -1.37 4.95
C PHE A 157 16.99 -2.89 4.79
N THR A 158 15.85 -3.54 5.04
CA THR A 158 15.59 -4.88 4.52
C THR A 158 14.70 -4.80 3.29
N GLU A 159 14.80 -5.82 2.43
CA GLU A 159 13.94 -5.94 1.24
C GLU A 159 12.46 -5.91 1.64
N ASP A 160 12.10 -6.69 2.67
CA ASP A 160 10.72 -6.76 3.15
C ASP A 160 10.21 -5.39 3.63
N GLU A 161 11.00 -4.63 4.42
CA GLU A 161 10.61 -3.29 4.87
C GLU A 161 10.33 -2.35 3.71
N VAL A 162 11.23 -2.29 2.72
CA VAL A 162 11.07 -1.37 1.58
C VAL A 162 9.87 -1.75 0.73
N LEU A 163 9.65 -3.05 0.49
CA LEU A 163 8.50 -3.53 -0.26
C LEU A 163 7.19 -3.36 0.52
N ASP A 164 7.19 -3.53 1.85
CA ASP A 164 6.01 -3.30 2.70
C ASP A 164 5.63 -1.82 2.69
N ASP A 165 6.61 -0.93 2.79
CA ASP A 165 6.38 0.52 2.72
C ASP A 165 5.92 0.97 1.32
N ALA A 166 6.47 0.38 0.25
CA ALA A 166 5.97 0.61 -1.11
C ALA A 166 4.50 0.15 -1.29
N VAL A 167 4.11 -0.97 -0.69
CA VAL A 167 2.70 -1.40 -0.64
C VAL A 167 1.87 -0.38 0.12
N ASP A 168 2.33 0.09 1.28
CA ASP A 168 1.64 1.07 2.10
C ASP A 168 1.44 2.41 1.37
N SER A 169 2.46 2.90 0.67
CA SER A 169 2.38 4.09 -0.17
C SER A 169 1.32 3.96 -1.29
N ALA A 170 1.33 2.83 -2.00
CA ALA A 170 0.35 2.56 -3.06
C ALA A 170 -1.09 2.44 -2.51
N VAL A 171 -1.25 1.75 -1.36
CA VAL A 171 -2.54 1.62 -0.66
C VAL A 171 -3.03 2.98 -0.18
N LEU A 172 -2.18 3.76 0.49
CA LEU A 172 -2.53 5.07 1.01
C LEU A 172 -3.00 5.99 -0.11
N THR A 173 -2.29 6.03 -1.24
CA THR A 173 -2.69 6.83 -2.40
C THR A 173 -4.07 6.41 -2.91
N GLY A 174 -4.32 5.11 -3.08
CA GLY A 174 -5.63 4.61 -3.51
C GLY A 174 -6.75 4.92 -2.52
N LEU A 175 -6.49 4.81 -1.22
CA LEU A 175 -7.46 5.13 -0.16
C LEU A 175 -7.77 6.63 -0.11
N LEU A 176 -6.78 7.50 -0.28
CA LEU A 176 -6.99 8.95 -0.35
C LEU A 176 -7.87 9.32 -1.55
N THR A 177 -7.60 8.75 -2.73
CA THR A 177 -8.48 8.91 -3.90
C THR A 177 -9.91 8.44 -3.63
N LEU A 178 -10.09 7.31 -2.94
CA LEU A 178 -11.42 6.85 -2.55
C LEU A 178 -12.11 7.77 -1.53
N GLN A 179 -11.37 8.43 -0.65
CA GLN A 179 -11.96 9.36 0.33
C GLN A 179 -12.58 10.60 -0.34
N GLU A 180 -12.01 11.06 -1.45
CA GLU A 180 -12.52 12.19 -2.23
C GLU A 180 -13.93 11.94 -2.77
N VAL A 181 -14.33 10.68 -2.97
CA VAL A 181 -15.69 10.27 -3.37
C VAL A 181 -16.75 10.90 -2.46
N ARG A 182 -16.45 11.06 -1.17
CA ARG A 182 -17.39 11.59 -0.17
C ARG A 182 -17.66 13.09 -0.33
N THR A 183 -16.78 13.78 -1.03
CA THR A 183 -16.87 15.23 -1.27
C THR A 183 -17.28 15.57 -2.70
N ALA A 184 -17.40 14.58 -3.58
CA ALA A 184 -17.83 14.78 -4.95
C ALA A 184 -19.26 15.32 -5.03
N SER A 185 -19.44 16.40 -5.79
CA SER A 185 -20.72 17.09 -5.93
C SER A 185 -21.66 16.42 -6.94
N ASP A 186 -21.13 15.64 -7.88
CA ASP A 186 -21.91 14.91 -8.87
C ASP A 186 -21.57 13.41 -8.90
N PRO A 187 -22.51 12.54 -9.29
CA PRO A 187 -22.31 11.10 -9.27
C PRO A 187 -21.24 10.60 -10.25
N SER A 188 -21.04 11.26 -11.37
CA SER A 188 -20.04 10.87 -12.37
C SER A 188 -18.63 11.08 -11.82
N ALA A 189 -18.35 12.24 -11.22
CA ALA A 189 -17.08 12.52 -10.55
C ALA A 189 -16.78 11.49 -9.45
N ALA A 190 -17.79 11.11 -8.66
CA ALA A 190 -17.62 10.06 -7.66
C ALA A 190 -17.32 8.67 -8.25
N ALA A 191 -17.94 8.32 -9.38
CA ALA A 191 -17.65 7.10 -10.12
C ALA A 191 -16.24 7.13 -10.73
N GLU A 192 -15.82 8.28 -11.26
CA GLU A 192 -14.45 8.50 -11.76
C GLU A 192 -13.43 8.31 -10.66
N LEU A 193 -13.65 8.86 -9.46
CA LEU A 193 -12.75 8.70 -8.32
C LEU A 193 -12.62 7.23 -7.89
N CYS A 194 -13.70 6.45 -7.92
CA CYS A 194 -13.63 5.01 -7.70
C CYS A 194 -12.71 4.33 -8.73
N LEU A 195 -12.83 4.68 -10.01
CA LEU A 195 -11.99 4.14 -11.07
C LEU A 195 -10.54 4.65 -11.01
N HIS A 196 -10.32 5.89 -10.58
CA HIS A 196 -8.98 6.48 -10.41
C HIS A 196 -8.20 5.83 -9.27
N ALA A 197 -8.88 5.29 -8.25
CA ALA A 197 -8.21 4.54 -7.21
C ALA A 197 -7.66 3.18 -7.71
N VAL A 198 -8.27 2.59 -8.74
CA VAL A 198 -7.95 1.22 -9.20
C VAL A 198 -6.48 1.04 -9.60
N PRO A 199 -5.83 1.91 -10.40
CA PRO A 199 -4.41 1.78 -10.71
C PRO A 199 -3.49 1.76 -9.49
N HIS A 200 -3.82 2.50 -8.43
CA HIS A 200 -3.04 2.51 -7.19
C HIS A 200 -3.20 1.21 -6.40
N ILE A 201 -4.44 0.71 -6.30
CA ILE A 201 -4.75 -0.56 -5.64
C ILE A 201 -4.13 -1.74 -6.42
N ALA A 202 -4.16 -1.69 -7.75
CA ALA A 202 -3.52 -2.68 -8.61
C ALA A 202 -1.99 -2.67 -8.44
N LEU A 203 -1.36 -1.49 -8.32
CA LEU A 203 0.06 -1.39 -8.00
C LEU A 203 0.37 -2.06 -6.65
N ALA A 204 -0.44 -1.81 -5.62
CA ALA A 204 -0.30 -2.46 -4.32
C ALA A 204 -0.38 -3.99 -4.42
N VAL A 205 -1.28 -4.54 -5.26
CA VAL A 205 -1.34 -6.00 -5.53
C VAL A 205 -0.03 -6.50 -6.11
N THR A 206 0.53 -5.79 -7.10
CA THR A 206 1.78 -6.22 -7.75
C THR A 206 2.97 -6.19 -6.79
N LEU A 207 3.08 -5.15 -5.96
CA LEU A 207 4.13 -5.00 -4.96
C LEU A 207 4.01 -6.05 -3.84
N ALA A 208 2.79 -6.29 -3.33
CA ALA A 208 2.54 -7.29 -2.30
C ALA A 208 2.81 -8.73 -2.79
N SER A 209 2.77 -8.95 -4.10
CA SER A 209 3.01 -10.24 -4.77
C SER A 209 4.45 -10.45 -5.23
N ALA A 210 5.30 -9.43 -5.10
CA ALA A 210 6.68 -9.46 -5.55
C ALA A 210 7.55 -10.32 -4.62
N ASP A 211 8.39 -11.14 -5.21
CA ASP A 211 9.52 -11.84 -4.57
C ASP A 211 10.73 -11.50 -5.47
N LEU A 212 11.79 -10.86 -4.94
CA LEU A 212 12.92 -10.35 -5.76
C LEU A 212 14.04 -11.38 -6.00
N ASP A 213 13.70 -12.68 -5.99
CA ASP A 213 14.65 -13.80 -6.13
C ASP A 213 15.62 -13.70 -7.34
#